data_AF-A0A3G7U8R1-F1
#
_entry.id   AF-A0A3G7U8R1-F1
#
_cell.length_a   1.000
_cell.length_b   1.000
_cell.length_c   1.000
_cell.angle_alpha   90.00
_cell.angle_beta   90.00
_cell.angle_gamma   90.00
#
_symmetry.space_group_name_H-M   'P 1'
#
loop_
_entity.id
_entity.type
_entity.pdbx_description
1 polymer ?
#
loop_
_entity_poly.entity_id
_entity_poly.type
_entity_poly.pdbx_seq_one_letter_code
_entity_poly.pdbx_strand_id
1 'polypeptide(L)'
;MDTAALQQRSDSDLFTTASTLMVNALVPGAHYAQVTRALEALLALTRQGLSGDADAYAHYQAALLQLHIPGDPRTEPTRRWMASEVYRVEDEFAADLPGFTALPVDEFRQLVDAEIAARSRVNHPMSVHLFQGTPPVQDVRFFLEHHWTRSYNFYSLLAELAFRFEAIEDASVFYRNLYGEAGAETPQRSHPAMLAHLMEYFDIPLAIDFPALHPLEKAYLNNRIRCVRHTDVAWGLALLYAVESVSCVNHRRIYELLQRLDVPEQPSEFHRLHGTQDEIDTEEMWALIAKFAGDEGFQRTFMRALKRHFEINKAYFDSLWQQMQAQRLPA
;
A
#
# COMPACT_ATOMS: atom_id res chain seq x y z
N MET A 1 -20.16 38.71 8.03
CA MET A 1 -20.45 37.27 7.84
C MET A 1 -19.14 36.55 7.99
N ASP A 2 -19.09 35.54 8.84
CA ASP A 2 -17.87 34.80 9.13
C ASP A 2 -17.57 33.83 7.99
N THR A 3 -16.57 34.19 7.17
CA THR A 3 -16.15 33.41 6.00
C THR A 3 -15.60 32.04 6.39
N ALA A 4 -15.04 31.89 7.59
CA ALA A 4 -14.55 30.59 8.07
C ALA A 4 -15.71 29.62 8.38
N ALA A 5 -16.79 30.11 8.97
CA ALA A 5 -17.98 29.30 9.25
C ALA A 5 -18.76 28.91 7.99
N LEU A 6 -18.72 29.74 6.95
CA LEU A 6 -19.30 29.43 5.63
C LEU A 6 -18.45 28.40 4.88
N GLN A 7 -17.12 28.48 4.99
CA GLN A 7 -16.20 27.53 4.37
C GLN A 7 -16.27 26.15 5.03
N GLN A 8 -16.26 26.08 6.37
CA GLN A 8 -16.48 24.82 7.10
C GLN A 8 -17.83 24.15 6.80
N ARG A 9 -18.91 24.92 6.61
CA ARG A 9 -20.21 24.37 6.16
C ARG A 9 -20.16 23.83 4.74
N SER A 10 -19.54 24.59 3.82
CA SER A 10 -19.32 24.18 2.43
C SER A 10 -18.55 22.85 2.36
N ASP A 11 -17.48 22.71 3.14
CA ASP A 11 -16.61 21.53 3.13
C ASP A 11 -17.31 20.28 3.75
N SER A 12 -18.09 20.48 4.81
CA SER A 12 -18.91 19.42 5.43
C SER A 12 -20.06 18.94 4.53
N ASP A 13 -20.68 19.85 3.77
CA ASP A 13 -21.74 19.53 2.81
C ASP A 13 -21.19 18.77 1.60
N LEU A 14 -19.99 19.13 1.11
CA LEU A 14 -19.32 18.42 0.02
C LEU A 14 -19.00 16.97 0.37
N PHE A 15 -18.49 16.71 1.58
CA PHE A 15 -18.19 15.35 2.07
C PHE A 15 -19.44 14.46 2.14
N THR A 16 -20.47 14.95 2.85
CA THR A 16 -21.72 14.21 3.06
C THR A 16 -22.38 13.90 1.73
N THR A 17 -22.28 14.83 0.79
CA THR A 17 -22.75 14.68 -0.59
C THR A 17 -21.95 13.63 -1.34
N ALA A 18 -20.61 13.67 -1.34
CA ALA A 18 -19.77 12.70 -2.07
C ALA A 18 -19.99 11.26 -1.59
N SER A 19 -20.00 11.03 -0.27
CA SER A 19 -20.20 9.70 0.30
C SER A 19 -21.59 9.13 -0.03
N THR A 20 -22.64 9.95 0.10
CA THR A 20 -24.01 9.54 -0.23
C THR A 20 -24.17 9.26 -1.72
N LEU A 21 -23.57 10.09 -2.57
CA LEU A 21 -23.59 9.87 -4.02
C LEU A 21 -22.87 8.58 -4.41
N MET A 22 -21.73 8.26 -3.79
CA MET A 22 -21.00 7.02 -4.03
C MET A 22 -21.81 5.78 -3.68
N VAL A 23 -22.46 5.76 -2.51
CA VAL A 23 -23.32 4.62 -2.12
C VAL A 23 -24.40 4.38 -3.18
N ASN A 24 -25.06 5.44 -3.66
CA ASN A 24 -26.10 5.34 -4.68
C ASN A 24 -25.54 4.91 -6.06
N ALA A 25 -24.34 5.38 -6.43
CA ALA A 25 -23.67 5.02 -7.67
C ALA A 25 -23.23 3.55 -7.71
N LEU A 26 -23.04 2.92 -6.54
CA LEU A 26 -22.61 1.53 -6.41
C LEU A 26 -23.76 0.56 -6.11
N VAL A 27 -25.02 0.97 -6.33
CA VAL A 27 -26.15 0.04 -6.35
C VAL A 27 -26.20 -0.67 -7.71
N PRO A 28 -26.39 -2.01 -7.77
CA PRO A 28 -26.60 -2.70 -9.04
C PRO A 28 -27.74 -2.08 -9.85
N GLY A 29 -27.45 -1.68 -11.09
CA GLY A 29 -28.42 -0.98 -11.95
C GLY A 29 -28.48 0.54 -11.74
N ALA A 30 -27.56 1.14 -10.99
CA ALA A 30 -27.42 2.58 -10.89
C ALA A 30 -27.35 3.24 -12.29
N HIS A 31 -28.09 4.32 -12.46
CA HIS A 31 -28.13 5.04 -13.73
C HIS A 31 -26.78 5.74 -13.98
N TYR A 32 -26.35 5.82 -15.23
CA TYR A 32 -25.10 6.47 -15.63
C TYR A 32 -24.93 7.87 -14.99
N ALA A 33 -25.99 8.68 -15.00
CA ALA A 33 -25.99 10.01 -14.38
C ALA A 33 -25.68 10.01 -12.85
N GLN A 34 -26.07 8.96 -12.11
CA GLN A 34 -25.73 8.84 -10.68
C GLN A 34 -24.24 8.55 -10.51
N VAL A 35 -23.71 7.65 -11.34
CA VAL A 35 -22.28 7.30 -11.36
C VAL A 35 -21.42 8.52 -11.72
N THR A 36 -21.78 9.27 -12.76
CA THR A 36 -21.06 10.47 -13.17
C THR A 36 -21.04 11.53 -12.07
N ARG A 37 -22.18 11.82 -11.43
CA ARG A 37 -22.24 12.81 -10.34
C ARG A 37 -21.40 12.41 -9.14
N ALA A 38 -21.42 11.12 -8.78
CA ALA A 38 -20.58 10.60 -7.71
C ALA A 38 -19.09 10.74 -8.03
N LEU A 39 -18.71 10.44 -9.28
CA LEU A 39 -17.33 10.62 -9.74
C LEU A 39 -16.92 12.10 -9.69
N GLU A 40 -17.72 13.02 -10.23
CA GLU A 40 -17.41 14.46 -10.23
C GLU A 40 -17.17 14.99 -8.81
N ALA A 41 -18.03 14.59 -7.86
CA ALA A 41 -17.87 14.94 -6.45
C ALA A 41 -16.57 14.35 -5.86
N LEU A 42 -16.26 13.09 -6.16
CA LEU A 42 -15.04 12.43 -5.70
C LEU A 42 -13.77 13.09 -6.29
N LEU A 43 -13.78 13.47 -7.56
CA LEU A 43 -12.65 14.15 -8.21
C LEU A 43 -12.45 15.57 -7.66
N ALA A 44 -13.52 16.29 -7.33
CA ALA A 44 -13.43 17.58 -6.65
C ALA A 44 -12.79 17.44 -5.26
N LEU A 45 -13.26 16.46 -4.47
CA LEU A 45 -12.72 16.14 -3.15
C LEU A 45 -11.24 15.72 -3.23
N THR A 46 -10.88 14.93 -4.23
CA THR A 46 -9.49 14.50 -4.49
C THR A 46 -8.59 15.70 -4.76
N ARG A 47 -9.00 16.63 -5.65
CA ARG A 47 -8.21 17.84 -5.94
C ARG A 47 -8.07 18.75 -4.72
N GLN A 48 -9.14 18.94 -3.96
CA GLN A 48 -9.09 19.73 -2.73
C GLN A 48 -8.12 19.12 -1.71
N GLY A 49 -8.22 17.80 -1.48
CA GLY A 49 -7.34 17.08 -0.57
C GLY A 49 -5.86 17.12 -0.98
N LEU A 50 -5.57 16.87 -2.24
CA LEU A 50 -4.21 16.94 -2.79
C LEU A 50 -3.65 18.38 -2.84
N SER A 51 -4.50 19.41 -2.80
CA SER A 51 -4.08 20.81 -2.72
C SER A 51 -3.75 21.28 -1.30
N GLY A 52 -3.86 20.40 -0.30
CA GLY A 52 -3.44 20.68 1.08
C GLY A 52 -4.57 20.70 2.13
N ASP A 53 -5.81 20.43 1.74
CA ASP A 53 -6.92 20.30 2.70
C ASP A 53 -6.89 18.91 3.36
N ALA A 54 -6.58 18.87 4.66
CA ALA A 54 -6.42 17.62 5.40
C ALA A 54 -7.73 16.84 5.55
N ASP A 55 -8.87 17.53 5.70
CA ASP A 55 -10.17 16.88 5.86
C ASP A 55 -10.61 16.31 4.51
N ALA A 56 -10.51 17.07 3.42
CA ALA A 56 -10.78 16.55 2.08
C ALA A 56 -9.85 15.38 1.73
N TYR A 57 -8.57 15.45 2.14
CA TYR A 57 -7.61 14.35 1.98
C TYR A 57 -8.09 13.07 2.66
N ALA A 58 -8.48 13.17 3.93
CA ALA A 58 -8.97 12.03 4.70
C ALA A 58 -10.21 11.39 4.06
N HIS A 59 -11.16 12.22 3.62
CA HIS A 59 -12.41 11.74 3.05
C HIS A 59 -12.24 11.13 1.65
N TYR A 60 -11.42 11.71 0.77
CA TYR A 60 -11.19 11.07 -0.53
C TYR A 60 -10.42 9.75 -0.37
N GLN A 61 -9.47 9.65 0.56
CA GLN A 61 -8.76 8.39 0.81
C GLN A 61 -9.70 7.30 1.35
N ALA A 62 -10.68 7.67 2.18
CA ALA A 62 -11.73 6.76 2.62
C ALA A 62 -12.62 6.29 1.46
N ALA A 63 -13.09 7.22 0.63
CA ALA A 63 -13.86 6.92 -0.56
C ALA A 63 -13.10 6.01 -1.54
N LEU A 64 -11.84 6.34 -1.85
CA LEU A 64 -11.01 5.55 -2.76
C LEU A 64 -10.77 4.13 -2.21
N LEU A 65 -10.55 3.99 -0.91
CA LEU A 65 -10.41 2.67 -0.29
C LEU A 65 -11.69 1.84 -0.41
N GLN A 66 -12.87 2.47 -0.26
CA GLN A 66 -14.15 1.80 -0.49
C GLN A 66 -14.30 1.26 -1.92
N LEU A 67 -13.74 1.96 -2.92
CA LEU A 67 -13.70 1.47 -4.30
C LEU A 67 -12.78 0.24 -4.45
N HIS A 68 -11.72 0.16 -3.65
CA HIS A 68 -10.73 -0.91 -3.72
C HIS A 68 -11.10 -2.19 -2.99
N ILE A 69 -11.69 -2.09 -1.79
CA ILE A 69 -11.99 -3.26 -0.96
C ILE A 69 -12.99 -4.20 -1.63
N PRO A 70 -12.97 -5.51 -1.31
CA PRO A 70 -13.98 -6.44 -1.79
C PRO A 70 -15.40 -5.96 -1.50
N GLY A 71 -16.29 -6.13 -2.47
CA GLY A 71 -17.69 -5.73 -2.40
C GLY A 71 -18.52 -6.55 -3.38
N ASP A 72 -19.73 -6.10 -3.73
CA ASP A 72 -20.56 -6.78 -4.73
C ASP A 72 -19.81 -6.88 -6.08
N PRO A 73 -19.56 -8.10 -6.61
CA PRO A 73 -18.85 -8.28 -7.88
C PRO A 73 -19.51 -7.56 -9.07
N ARG A 74 -20.84 -7.36 -9.03
CA ARG A 74 -21.59 -6.65 -10.08
C ARG A 74 -21.20 -5.17 -10.20
N THR A 75 -20.62 -4.61 -9.15
CA THR A 75 -20.20 -3.20 -9.09
C THR A 75 -18.70 -3.02 -9.34
N GLU A 76 -17.94 -4.11 -9.43
CA GLU A 76 -16.49 -4.05 -9.58
C GLU A 76 -16.02 -3.26 -10.81
N PRO A 77 -16.59 -3.43 -12.02
CA PRO A 77 -16.20 -2.63 -13.17
C PRO A 77 -16.38 -1.13 -12.94
N THR A 78 -17.50 -0.73 -12.35
CA THR A 78 -17.78 0.67 -12.01
C THR A 78 -16.82 1.20 -10.96
N ARG A 79 -16.55 0.43 -9.89
CA ARG A 79 -15.59 0.82 -8.85
C ARG A 79 -14.18 1.01 -9.40
N ARG A 80 -13.70 0.06 -10.21
CA ARG A 80 -12.39 0.14 -10.86
C ARG A 80 -12.30 1.32 -11.82
N TRP A 81 -13.35 1.57 -12.60
CA TRP A 81 -13.40 2.74 -13.48
C TRP A 81 -13.33 4.05 -12.69
N MET A 82 -14.18 4.22 -11.66
CA MET A 82 -14.14 5.42 -10.81
C MET A 82 -12.77 5.61 -10.13
N ALA A 83 -12.18 4.53 -9.61
CA ALA A 83 -10.84 4.57 -9.01
C ALA A 83 -9.78 5.00 -10.03
N SER A 84 -9.85 4.49 -11.28
CA SER A 84 -8.90 4.87 -12.34
C SER A 84 -8.94 6.37 -12.67
N GLU A 85 -10.11 7.00 -12.59
CA GLU A 85 -10.23 8.45 -12.80
C GLU A 85 -9.64 9.24 -11.61
N VAL A 86 -9.76 8.73 -10.39
CA VAL A 86 -9.08 9.31 -9.21
C VAL A 86 -7.55 9.19 -9.36
N TYR A 87 -7.06 8.04 -9.84
CA TYR A 87 -5.62 7.84 -10.05
C TYR A 87 -5.02 8.88 -11.01
N ARG A 88 -5.75 9.22 -12.07
CA ARG A 88 -5.30 10.25 -13.04
C ARG A 88 -5.08 11.60 -12.37
N VAL A 89 -5.98 11.98 -11.46
CA VAL A 89 -5.80 13.19 -10.65
C VAL A 89 -4.61 13.02 -9.71
N GLU A 90 -4.48 11.88 -9.02
CA GLU A 90 -3.32 11.63 -8.16
C GLU A 90 -1.98 11.74 -8.89
N ASP A 91 -1.92 11.31 -10.15
CA ASP A 91 -0.74 11.40 -11.01
C ASP A 91 -0.38 12.83 -11.44
N GLU A 92 -1.36 13.73 -11.56
CA GLU A 92 -1.12 15.17 -11.77
C GLU A 92 -0.35 15.81 -10.58
N PHE A 93 -0.56 15.28 -9.37
CA PHE A 93 0.10 15.75 -8.15
C PHE A 93 1.35 14.93 -7.78
N ALA A 94 1.68 13.88 -8.53
CA ALA A 94 2.94 13.17 -8.33
C ALA A 94 4.10 14.06 -8.78
N ALA A 95 5.12 14.22 -7.93
CA ALA A 95 6.27 15.05 -8.26
C ALA A 95 6.89 14.62 -9.58
N ASP A 96 6.95 15.54 -10.54
CA ASP A 96 7.65 15.30 -11.80
C ASP A 96 9.17 15.24 -11.57
N LEU A 97 9.87 14.57 -12.48
CA LEU A 97 11.33 14.46 -12.47
C LEU A 97 11.88 15.14 -13.73
N PRO A 98 11.84 16.49 -13.78
CA PRO A 98 12.31 17.24 -14.95
C PRO A 98 13.82 17.00 -15.12
N GLY A 99 14.23 16.76 -16.37
CA GLY A 99 15.63 16.52 -16.71
C GLY A 99 16.14 15.13 -16.36
N PHE A 100 15.27 14.15 -16.08
CA PHE A 100 15.70 12.76 -15.95
C PHE A 100 16.20 12.21 -17.30
N THR A 101 17.46 11.79 -17.33
CA THR A 101 18.10 11.15 -18.48
C THR A 101 18.23 9.66 -18.21
N ALA A 102 17.91 8.83 -19.20
CA ALA A 102 18.06 7.38 -19.10
C ALA A 102 19.51 6.99 -18.74
N LEU A 103 19.64 6.13 -17.73
CA LEU A 103 20.90 5.52 -17.35
C LEU A 103 21.07 4.14 -18.02
N PRO A 104 22.29 3.65 -18.21
CA PRO A 104 22.51 2.23 -18.46
C PRO A 104 21.81 1.37 -17.39
N VAL A 105 21.29 0.20 -17.77
CA VAL A 105 20.45 -0.65 -16.87
C VAL A 105 21.14 -0.95 -15.53
N ASP A 106 22.45 -1.22 -15.54
CA ASP A 106 23.21 -1.50 -14.31
C ASP A 106 23.36 -0.25 -13.42
N GLU A 107 23.54 0.92 -14.01
CA GLU A 107 23.58 2.21 -13.27
C GLU A 107 22.19 2.57 -12.74
N PHE A 108 21.14 2.28 -13.51
CA PHE A 108 19.76 2.43 -13.05
C PHE A 108 19.46 1.53 -11.85
N ARG A 109 19.93 0.27 -11.86
CA ARG A 109 19.83 -0.62 -10.69
C ARG A 109 20.44 0.00 -9.44
N GLN A 110 21.68 0.48 -9.57
CA GLN A 110 22.41 1.10 -8.46
C GLN A 110 21.65 2.31 -7.91
N LEU A 111 21.07 3.14 -8.78
CA LEU A 111 20.26 4.28 -8.37
C LEU A 111 19.01 3.83 -7.60
N VAL A 112 18.28 2.83 -8.11
CA VAL A 112 17.07 2.30 -7.47
C VAL A 112 17.39 1.70 -6.10
N ASP A 113 18.41 0.85 -6.02
CA ASP A 113 18.83 0.19 -4.78
C ASP A 113 19.31 1.22 -3.74
N ALA A 114 20.03 2.26 -4.17
CA ALA A 114 20.44 3.37 -3.31
C ALA A 114 19.25 4.16 -2.78
N GLU A 115 18.24 4.43 -3.61
CA GLU A 115 17.01 5.14 -3.20
C GLU A 115 16.23 4.32 -2.16
N ILE A 116 16.10 3.00 -2.38
CA ILE A 116 15.46 2.07 -1.44
C ILE A 116 16.22 2.03 -0.11
N ALA A 117 17.55 1.91 -0.16
CA ALA A 117 18.39 1.90 1.03
C ALA A 117 18.30 3.22 1.83
N ALA A 118 18.35 4.36 1.14
CA ALA A 118 18.27 5.68 1.76
C ALA A 118 16.92 5.96 2.43
N ARG A 119 15.84 5.39 1.89
CA ARG A 119 14.47 5.55 2.42
C ARG A 119 14.01 4.36 3.25
N SER A 120 14.90 3.40 3.51
CA SER A 120 14.61 2.25 4.36
C SER A 120 14.25 2.70 5.77
N ARG A 121 13.20 2.08 6.32
CA ARG A 121 12.68 2.34 7.67
C ARG A 121 13.56 1.74 8.77
N VAL A 122 14.70 1.16 8.42
CA VAL A 122 15.64 0.49 9.33
C VAL A 122 16.04 1.38 10.52
N ASN A 123 16.21 2.68 10.29
CA ASN A 123 16.61 3.66 11.32
C ASN A 123 15.45 4.55 11.81
N HIS A 124 14.21 4.26 11.40
CA HIS A 124 13.05 5.01 11.86
C HIS A 124 12.88 4.84 13.39
N PRO A 125 12.48 5.89 14.15
CA PRO A 125 12.38 5.81 15.61
C PRO A 125 11.55 4.63 16.13
N MET A 126 10.40 4.35 15.51
CA MET A 126 9.60 3.17 15.85
C MET A 126 10.35 1.85 15.61
N SER A 127 11.14 1.74 14.53
CA SER A 127 11.93 0.54 14.25
C SER A 127 13.05 0.35 15.28
N VAL A 128 13.70 1.43 15.69
CA VAL A 128 14.72 1.40 16.75
C VAL A 128 14.08 0.95 18.07
N HIS A 129 12.95 1.57 18.44
CA HIS A 129 12.18 1.21 19.64
C HIS A 129 11.80 -0.28 19.67
N LEU A 130 11.25 -0.80 18.57
CA LEU A 130 10.79 -2.18 18.49
C LEU A 130 11.93 -3.20 18.39
N PHE A 131 12.90 -2.97 17.50
CA PHE A 131 13.86 -4.01 17.11
C PHE A 131 15.20 -3.93 17.84
N GLN A 132 15.57 -2.77 18.39
CA GLN A 132 16.80 -2.59 19.18
C GLN A 132 16.52 -2.40 20.67
N GLY A 133 15.29 -2.04 21.04
CA GLY A 133 14.86 -1.88 22.42
C GLY A 133 14.19 -3.11 23.02
N THR A 134 13.58 -2.90 24.19
CA THR A 134 12.72 -3.86 24.91
C THR A 134 11.28 -3.30 24.95
N PRO A 135 10.56 -3.31 23.82
CA PRO A 135 9.24 -2.70 23.74
C PRO A 135 8.24 -3.44 24.65
N PRO A 136 7.29 -2.75 25.31
CA PRO A 136 6.16 -3.41 25.93
C PRO A 136 5.33 -4.15 24.89
N VAL A 137 4.68 -5.25 25.32
CA VAL A 137 3.86 -6.12 24.45
C VAL A 137 2.77 -5.33 23.71
N GLN A 138 2.21 -4.29 24.32
CA GLN A 138 1.20 -3.45 23.67
C GLN A 138 1.72 -2.74 22.41
N ASP A 139 2.96 -2.27 22.41
CA ASP A 139 3.56 -1.64 21.22
C ASP A 139 3.78 -2.66 20.11
N VAL A 140 4.18 -3.88 20.49
CA VAL A 140 4.38 -4.99 19.55
C VAL A 140 3.05 -5.38 18.93
N ARG A 141 1.99 -5.52 19.75
CA ARG A 141 0.63 -5.77 19.28
C ARG A 141 0.15 -4.68 18.31
N PHE A 142 0.31 -3.41 18.67
CA PHE A 142 -0.04 -2.28 17.80
C PHE A 142 0.70 -2.34 16.45
N PHE A 143 2.01 -2.60 16.48
CA PHE A 143 2.79 -2.74 15.25
C PHE A 143 2.31 -3.92 14.39
N LEU A 144 2.01 -5.06 15.02
CA LEU A 144 1.57 -6.27 14.33
C LEU A 144 0.16 -6.12 13.72
N GLU A 145 -0.74 -5.39 14.37
CA GLU A 145 -2.07 -5.07 13.82
C GLU A 145 -1.94 -4.30 12.49
N HIS A 146 -1.09 -3.29 12.46
CA HIS A 146 -0.77 -2.55 11.24
C HIS A 146 0.09 -3.33 10.25
N HIS A 147 0.79 -4.37 10.69
CA HIS A 147 1.47 -5.30 9.79
C HIS A 147 0.47 -6.20 9.07
N TRP A 148 -0.51 -6.76 9.80
CA TRP A 148 -1.60 -7.54 9.23
C TRP A 148 -2.35 -6.79 8.13
N THR A 149 -2.77 -5.56 8.40
CA THR A 149 -3.47 -4.70 7.44
C THR A 149 -2.72 -4.54 6.12
N ARG A 150 -1.38 -4.56 6.16
CA ARG A 150 -0.53 -4.42 4.96
C ARG A 150 -0.22 -5.75 4.27
N SER A 151 -0.24 -6.86 4.98
CA SER A 151 0.25 -8.15 4.46
C SER A 151 -0.87 -9.12 4.09
N TYR A 152 -2.04 -9.06 4.72
CA TYR A 152 -3.11 -10.07 4.58
C TYR A 152 -3.56 -10.32 3.12
N ASN A 153 -3.44 -9.32 2.25
CA ASN A 153 -3.90 -9.38 0.88
C ASN A 153 -2.78 -9.07 -0.13
N PHE A 154 -1.52 -9.29 0.24
CA PHE A 154 -0.37 -9.04 -0.64
C PHE A 154 -0.47 -9.81 -1.97
N TYR A 155 -0.89 -11.08 -1.91
CA TYR A 155 -1.10 -11.93 -3.07
C TYR A 155 -2.00 -11.30 -4.15
N SER A 156 -2.98 -10.49 -3.76
CA SER A 156 -3.85 -9.80 -4.73
C SER A 156 -3.10 -8.75 -5.55
N LEU A 157 -2.06 -8.13 -5.00
CA LEU A 157 -1.24 -7.16 -5.71
C LEU A 157 -0.43 -7.83 -6.81
N LEU A 158 0.10 -9.03 -6.55
CA LEU A 158 0.79 -9.86 -7.54
C LEU A 158 -0.16 -10.24 -8.69
N ALA A 159 -1.37 -10.69 -8.34
CA ALA A 159 -2.37 -11.04 -9.34
C ALA A 159 -2.75 -9.85 -10.22
N GLU A 160 -2.99 -8.67 -9.63
CA GLU A 160 -3.34 -7.45 -10.37
C GLU A 160 -2.24 -7.00 -11.32
N LEU A 161 -0.97 -7.09 -10.89
CA LEU A 161 0.15 -6.72 -11.73
C LEU A 161 0.40 -7.75 -12.84
N ALA A 162 0.22 -9.05 -12.57
CA ALA A 162 0.35 -10.10 -13.57
C ALA A 162 -0.55 -9.86 -14.79
N PHE A 163 -1.78 -9.38 -14.56
CA PHE A 163 -2.74 -9.05 -15.64
C PHE A 163 -2.32 -7.84 -16.50
N ARG A 164 -1.28 -7.10 -16.13
CA ARG A 164 -0.79 -5.95 -16.91
C ARG A 164 0.20 -6.33 -18.00
N PHE A 165 0.71 -7.56 -17.99
CA PHE A 165 1.65 -8.04 -18.98
C PHE A 165 0.92 -8.79 -20.09
N GLU A 166 1.11 -8.34 -21.33
CA GLU A 166 0.60 -9.04 -22.52
C GLU A 166 1.36 -10.35 -22.77
N ALA A 167 2.67 -10.35 -22.54
CA ALA A 167 3.51 -11.54 -22.65
C ALA A 167 3.34 -12.44 -21.42
N ILE A 168 2.97 -13.69 -21.66
CA ILE A 168 2.74 -14.67 -20.59
C ILE A 168 4.02 -14.97 -19.82
N GLU A 169 5.17 -14.90 -20.47
CA GLU A 169 6.49 -15.11 -19.87
C GLU A 169 6.80 -14.03 -18.82
N ASP A 170 6.40 -12.80 -19.08
CA ASP A 170 6.56 -11.69 -18.14
C ASP A 170 5.57 -11.80 -16.98
N ALA A 171 4.31 -12.11 -17.29
CA ALA A 171 3.28 -12.38 -16.27
C ALA A 171 3.67 -13.57 -15.36
N SER A 172 4.40 -14.56 -15.90
CA SER A 172 4.80 -15.77 -15.17
C SER A 172 5.67 -15.51 -13.94
N VAL A 173 6.42 -14.40 -13.91
CA VAL A 173 7.21 -13.96 -12.74
C VAL A 173 6.28 -13.78 -11.54
N PHE A 174 5.17 -13.08 -11.73
CA PHE A 174 4.19 -12.84 -10.67
C PHE A 174 3.33 -14.06 -10.36
N TYR A 175 3.05 -14.93 -11.34
CA TYR A 175 2.32 -16.17 -11.06
C TYR A 175 3.14 -17.16 -10.20
N ARG A 176 4.46 -17.23 -10.38
CA ARG A 176 5.33 -18.04 -9.52
C ARG A 176 5.38 -17.49 -8.09
N ASN A 177 5.55 -16.17 -7.95
CA ASN A 177 5.51 -15.52 -6.64
C ASN A 177 4.13 -15.74 -5.98
N LEU A 178 3.04 -15.53 -6.72
CA LEU A 178 1.67 -15.79 -6.25
C LEU A 178 1.46 -17.24 -5.80
N TYR A 179 2.05 -18.22 -6.49
CA TYR A 179 2.00 -19.62 -6.07
C TYR A 179 2.67 -19.82 -4.71
N GLY A 180 3.82 -19.20 -4.46
CA GLY A 180 4.49 -19.18 -3.15
C GLY A 180 3.62 -18.53 -2.07
N GLU A 181 3.16 -17.31 -2.33
CA GLU A 181 2.28 -16.54 -1.43
C GLU A 181 0.98 -17.30 -1.06
N ALA A 182 0.43 -18.07 -2.01
CA ALA A 182 -0.77 -18.86 -1.83
C ALA A 182 -0.53 -20.22 -1.12
N GLY A 183 0.70 -20.51 -0.70
CA GLY A 183 1.04 -21.73 0.03
C GLY A 183 1.38 -22.92 -0.86
N ALA A 184 1.65 -22.69 -2.14
CA ALA A 184 2.00 -23.71 -3.12
C ALA A 184 0.98 -24.86 -3.16
N GLU A 185 1.43 -26.10 -3.00
CA GLU A 185 0.56 -27.29 -2.91
C GLU A 185 -0.23 -27.41 -1.60
N THR A 186 -0.03 -26.49 -0.64
CA THR A 186 -0.67 -26.54 0.68
C THR A 186 -1.27 -25.17 1.05
N PRO A 187 -2.53 -24.88 0.66
CA PRO A 187 -3.15 -23.56 0.90
C PRO A 187 -3.18 -23.09 2.37
N GLN A 188 -3.15 -24.03 3.32
CA GLN A 188 -3.06 -23.74 4.76
C GLN A 188 -1.71 -23.12 5.15
N ARG A 189 -0.70 -23.22 4.28
CA ARG A 189 0.62 -22.57 4.39
C ARG A 189 0.71 -21.29 3.55
N SER A 190 -0.42 -20.76 3.07
CA SER A 190 -0.43 -19.44 2.45
C SER A 190 0.08 -18.40 3.45
N HIS A 191 0.76 -17.39 2.94
CA HIS A 191 1.34 -16.33 3.76
C HIS A 191 0.32 -15.66 4.69
N PRO A 192 -0.92 -15.34 4.25
CA PRO A 192 -1.96 -14.85 5.15
C PRO A 192 -2.35 -15.85 6.24
N ALA A 193 -2.44 -17.15 5.93
CA ALA A 193 -2.78 -18.18 6.92
C ALA A 193 -1.67 -18.35 7.96
N MET A 194 -0.40 -18.33 7.53
CA MET A 194 0.74 -18.40 8.44
C MET A 194 0.85 -17.16 9.33
N LEU A 195 0.65 -15.97 8.76
CA LEU A 195 0.65 -14.72 9.52
C LEU A 195 -0.53 -14.65 10.50
N ALA A 196 -1.68 -15.27 10.18
CA ALA A 196 -2.84 -15.31 11.08
C ALA A 196 -2.51 -15.99 12.41
N HIS A 197 -1.66 -17.02 12.45
CA HIS A 197 -1.20 -17.63 13.70
C HIS A 197 -0.50 -16.65 14.63
N LEU A 198 0.24 -15.68 14.07
CA LEU A 198 0.86 -14.62 14.85
C LEU A 198 -0.17 -13.64 15.39
N MET A 199 -1.15 -13.28 14.57
CA MET A 199 -2.21 -12.37 14.98
C MET A 199 -3.05 -12.98 16.10
N GLU A 200 -3.43 -14.26 15.98
CA GLU A 200 -4.13 -15.02 17.01
C GLU A 200 -3.34 -15.10 18.31
N TYR A 201 -2.02 -15.35 18.24
CA TYR A 201 -1.16 -15.39 19.42
C TYR A 201 -1.14 -14.07 20.20
N PHE A 202 -1.21 -12.93 19.51
CA PHE A 202 -1.26 -11.60 20.12
C PHE A 202 -2.68 -11.07 20.34
N ASP A 203 -3.72 -11.91 20.19
CA ASP A 203 -5.15 -11.56 20.28
C ASP A 203 -5.60 -10.45 19.30
N ILE A 204 -4.97 -10.36 18.13
CA ILE A 204 -5.27 -9.35 17.09
C ILE A 204 -6.39 -9.89 16.17
N PRO A 205 -7.51 -9.16 16.00
CA PRO A 205 -8.58 -9.57 15.09
C PRO A 205 -8.10 -9.64 13.63
N LEU A 206 -8.45 -10.73 12.94
CA LEU A 206 -8.14 -10.87 11.51
C LEU A 206 -9.04 -10.00 10.62
N ALA A 207 -10.24 -9.66 11.09
CA ALA A 207 -11.15 -8.77 10.40
C ALA A 207 -10.67 -7.32 10.53
N ILE A 208 -10.47 -6.66 9.39
CA ILE A 208 -10.00 -5.27 9.34
C ILE A 208 -11.21 -4.34 9.26
N ASP A 209 -11.31 -3.41 10.20
CA ASP A 209 -12.26 -2.30 10.14
C ASP A 209 -11.71 -1.18 9.24
N PHE A 210 -11.85 -1.36 7.91
CA PHE A 210 -11.37 -0.38 6.93
C PHE A 210 -11.88 1.04 7.17
N PRO A 211 -13.17 1.28 7.52
CA PRO A 211 -13.66 2.59 7.93
C PRO A 211 -12.83 3.25 9.05
N ALA A 212 -12.44 2.49 10.08
CA ALA A 212 -11.72 3.01 11.25
C ALA A 212 -10.23 3.32 11.03
N LEU A 213 -9.62 2.84 9.93
CA LEU A 213 -8.19 3.05 9.68
C LEU A 213 -7.80 4.53 9.64
N HIS A 214 -6.58 4.86 10.05
CA HIS A 214 -6.07 6.23 9.93
C HIS A 214 -5.99 6.67 8.45
N PRO A 215 -6.28 7.94 8.09
CA PRO A 215 -6.20 8.41 6.69
C PRO A 215 -4.90 8.07 5.96
N LEU A 216 -3.76 8.14 6.64
CA LEU A 216 -2.46 7.82 6.05
C LEU A 216 -2.26 6.31 5.83
N GLU A 217 -2.91 5.46 6.62
CA GLU A 217 -2.93 4.01 6.36
C GLU A 217 -3.79 3.70 5.13
N LYS A 218 -4.95 4.36 5.01
CA LYS A 218 -5.79 4.28 3.80
C LYS A 218 -5.00 4.72 2.57
N ALA A 219 -4.27 5.83 2.65
CA ALA A 219 -3.39 6.32 1.57
C ALA A 219 -2.31 5.31 1.19
N TYR A 220 -1.70 4.64 2.18
CA TYR A 220 -0.71 3.60 1.93
C TYR A 220 -1.31 2.40 1.18
N LEU A 221 -2.47 1.90 1.61
CA LEU A 221 -3.18 0.80 0.93
C LEU A 221 -3.63 1.20 -0.48
N ASN A 222 -4.22 2.39 -0.63
CA ASN A 222 -4.70 2.90 -1.91
C ASN A 222 -3.56 3.06 -2.92
N ASN A 223 -2.43 3.63 -2.51
CA ASN A 223 -1.29 3.77 -3.42
C ASN A 223 -0.75 2.41 -3.87
N ARG A 224 -0.74 1.40 -2.98
CA ARG A 224 -0.29 0.05 -3.37
C ARG A 224 -1.18 -0.56 -4.45
N ILE A 225 -2.49 -0.49 -4.24
CA ILE A 225 -3.49 -1.01 -5.19
C ILE A 225 -3.46 -0.23 -6.49
N ARG A 226 -3.31 1.10 -6.43
CA ARG A 226 -3.16 1.95 -7.60
C ARG A 226 -1.96 1.56 -8.45
N CYS A 227 -0.78 1.41 -7.83
CA CYS A 227 0.46 1.11 -8.57
C CYS A 227 0.34 -0.18 -9.41
N VAL A 228 -0.18 -1.26 -8.83
CA VAL A 228 -0.32 -2.54 -9.55
C VAL A 228 -1.47 -2.57 -10.56
N ARG A 229 -2.46 -1.68 -10.41
CA ARG A 229 -3.56 -1.51 -11.37
C ARG A 229 -3.28 -0.47 -12.45
N HIS A 230 -2.19 0.29 -12.33
CA HIS A 230 -1.83 1.35 -13.27
C HIS A 230 -1.56 0.77 -14.66
N THR A 231 -1.88 1.51 -15.72
CA THR A 231 -1.72 1.05 -17.11
C THR A 231 -0.25 1.00 -17.54
N ASP A 232 0.56 1.94 -17.07
CA ASP A 232 2.03 1.86 -17.14
C ASP A 232 2.56 0.95 -16.02
N VAL A 233 3.15 -0.19 -16.41
CA VAL A 233 3.68 -1.23 -15.52
C VAL A 233 4.85 -0.75 -14.64
N ALA A 234 5.52 0.36 -15.00
CA ALA A 234 6.61 0.91 -14.20
C ALA A 234 6.19 1.22 -12.76
N TRP A 235 4.92 1.61 -12.56
CA TRP A 235 4.37 1.85 -11.22
C TRP A 235 4.30 0.60 -10.35
N GLY A 236 3.76 -0.48 -10.91
CA GLY A 236 3.60 -1.75 -10.21
C GLY A 236 4.95 -2.40 -9.93
N LEU A 237 5.85 -2.39 -10.92
CA LEU A 237 7.21 -2.89 -10.79
C LEU A 237 8.01 -2.12 -9.74
N ALA A 238 7.94 -0.79 -9.73
CA ALA A 238 8.60 0.03 -8.71
C ALA A 238 8.11 -0.28 -7.30
N LEU A 239 6.79 -0.42 -7.13
CA LEU A 239 6.21 -0.76 -5.84
C LEU A 239 6.68 -2.13 -5.35
N LEU A 240 6.50 -3.17 -6.16
CA LEU A 240 6.79 -4.53 -5.71
C LEU A 240 8.29 -4.70 -5.47
N TYR A 241 9.14 -4.19 -6.37
CA TYR A 241 10.59 -4.24 -6.16
C TYR A 241 10.97 -3.54 -4.85
N ALA A 242 10.39 -2.38 -4.54
CA ALA A 242 10.67 -1.68 -3.29
C ALA A 242 10.23 -2.45 -2.04
N VAL A 243 9.13 -3.21 -2.11
CA VAL A 243 8.62 -4.02 -0.99
C VAL A 243 9.46 -5.27 -0.78
N GLU A 244 9.77 -5.98 -1.86
CA GLU A 244 10.55 -7.23 -1.85
C GLU A 244 12.01 -6.98 -1.43
N SER A 245 12.65 -5.95 -1.99
CA SER A 245 14.08 -5.65 -1.74
C SER A 245 14.42 -5.35 -0.27
N VAL A 246 13.44 -5.01 0.56
CA VAL A 246 13.63 -4.79 2.01
C VAL A 246 12.94 -5.84 2.88
N SER A 247 12.25 -6.81 2.27
CA SER A 247 11.45 -7.81 2.96
C SER A 247 12.33 -8.65 3.90
N CYS A 248 13.34 -9.35 3.38
CA CYS A 248 14.20 -10.24 4.18
C CYS A 248 14.76 -9.58 5.45
N VAL A 249 15.34 -8.38 5.34
CA VAL A 249 15.90 -7.65 6.50
C VAL A 249 14.81 -7.29 7.52
N ASN A 250 13.63 -6.88 7.06
CA ASN A 250 12.52 -6.54 7.95
C ASN A 250 11.96 -7.78 8.64
N HIS A 251 11.72 -8.86 7.90
CA HIS A 251 11.18 -10.11 8.45
C HIS A 251 12.15 -10.75 9.45
N ARG A 252 13.46 -10.70 9.19
CA ARG A 252 14.48 -11.14 10.14
C ARG A 252 14.41 -10.39 11.47
N ARG A 253 14.27 -9.05 11.44
CA ARG A 253 14.16 -8.22 12.66
C ARG A 253 12.88 -8.49 13.44
N ILE A 254 11.76 -8.71 12.74
CA ILE A 254 10.52 -9.09 13.39
C ILE A 254 10.68 -10.47 14.05
N TYR A 255 11.25 -11.44 13.33
CA TYR A 255 11.53 -12.76 13.88
C TYR A 255 12.42 -12.68 15.15
N GLU A 256 13.52 -11.93 15.11
CA GLU A 256 14.39 -11.71 16.27
C GLU A 256 13.64 -11.07 17.46
N LEU A 257 12.75 -10.10 17.21
CA LEU A 257 11.88 -9.53 18.24
C LEU A 257 10.97 -10.61 18.84
N LEU A 258 10.33 -11.43 18.02
CA LEU A 258 9.46 -12.52 18.47
C LEU A 258 10.22 -13.53 19.34
N GLN A 259 11.46 -13.87 18.96
CA GLN A 259 12.32 -14.75 19.76
C GLN A 259 12.68 -14.14 21.12
N ARG A 260 12.95 -12.83 21.19
CA ARG A 260 13.20 -12.14 22.49
C ARG A 260 11.98 -12.09 23.40
N LEU A 261 10.79 -12.28 22.84
CA LEU A 261 9.52 -12.32 23.57
C LEU A 261 9.07 -13.76 23.86
N ASP A 262 9.94 -14.75 23.63
CA ASP A 262 9.66 -16.18 23.80
C ASP A 262 8.41 -16.66 23.04
N VAL A 263 8.12 -16.03 21.88
CA VAL A 263 7.00 -16.44 21.02
C VAL A 263 7.30 -17.82 20.42
N PRO A 264 6.36 -18.78 20.47
CA PRO A 264 6.57 -20.12 19.92
C PRO A 264 6.89 -20.13 18.42
N GLU A 265 7.39 -21.27 17.93
CA GLU A 265 7.79 -21.44 16.53
C GLU A 265 6.64 -21.22 15.55
N GLN A 266 5.46 -21.80 15.81
CA GLN A 266 4.33 -21.76 14.88
C GLN A 266 3.85 -20.31 14.57
N PRO A 267 3.58 -19.44 15.57
CA PRO A 267 3.29 -18.02 15.31
C PRO A 267 4.45 -17.26 14.62
N SER A 268 5.69 -17.73 14.78
CA SER A 268 6.87 -17.07 14.22
C SER A 268 7.23 -17.55 12.80
N GLU A 269 6.58 -18.60 12.30
CA GLU A 269 6.98 -19.31 11.07
C GLU A 269 7.01 -18.39 9.85
N PHE A 270 6.01 -17.52 9.70
CA PHE A 270 5.91 -16.57 8.59
C PHE A 270 7.16 -15.68 8.48
N HIS A 271 7.58 -15.05 9.58
CA HIS A 271 8.76 -14.19 9.58
C HIS A 271 10.07 -14.97 9.47
N ARG A 272 10.11 -16.20 9.99
CA ARG A 272 11.27 -17.09 9.86
C ARG A 272 11.56 -17.40 8.39
N LEU A 273 10.53 -17.76 7.61
CA LEU A 273 10.68 -18.12 6.20
C LEU A 273 11.18 -16.93 5.36
N HIS A 274 10.50 -15.79 5.44
CA HIS A 274 10.87 -14.57 4.69
C HIS A 274 12.23 -14.01 5.10
N GLY A 275 12.61 -14.13 6.38
CA GLY A 275 13.93 -13.71 6.87
C GLY A 275 15.10 -14.52 6.28
N THR A 276 14.80 -15.61 5.57
CA THR A 276 15.78 -16.52 4.94
C THR A 276 15.65 -16.68 3.43
N GLN A 277 14.55 -16.25 2.79
CA GLN A 277 14.21 -16.72 1.44
C GLN A 277 14.08 -15.66 0.30
N ASP A 278 14.15 -14.35 0.56
CA ASP A 278 13.70 -13.38 -0.48
C ASP A 278 14.78 -12.90 -1.50
N GLU A 279 15.98 -13.49 -1.54
CA GLU A 279 17.01 -13.09 -2.53
C GLU A 279 16.66 -13.56 -3.96
N ILE A 280 15.86 -14.62 -4.12
CA ILE A 280 15.54 -15.19 -5.44
C ILE A 280 14.45 -14.37 -6.15
N ASP A 281 13.41 -13.94 -5.43
CA ASP A 281 12.28 -13.22 -6.02
C ASP A 281 12.65 -11.80 -6.48
N THR A 282 13.60 -11.16 -5.78
CA THR A 282 14.09 -9.82 -6.13
C THR A 282 14.89 -9.84 -7.43
N GLU A 283 15.72 -10.85 -7.68
CA GLU A 283 16.51 -10.97 -8.92
C GLU A 283 15.63 -11.33 -10.14
N GLU A 284 14.65 -12.22 -9.98
CA GLU A 284 13.70 -12.51 -11.06
C GLU A 284 12.88 -11.27 -11.44
N MET A 285 12.46 -10.49 -10.45
CA MET A 285 11.76 -9.22 -10.69
C MET A 285 12.67 -8.19 -11.34
N TRP A 286 13.93 -8.08 -10.93
CA TRP A 286 14.89 -7.19 -11.59
C TRP A 286 15.12 -7.59 -13.05
N ALA A 287 15.25 -8.89 -13.34
CA ALA A 287 15.42 -9.37 -14.71
C ALA A 287 14.23 -8.97 -15.61
N LEU A 288 13.01 -8.91 -15.06
CA LEU A 288 11.85 -8.36 -15.75
C LEU A 288 11.96 -6.83 -15.93
N ILE A 289 12.29 -6.08 -14.87
CA ILE A 289 12.49 -4.62 -14.91
C ILE A 289 13.53 -4.24 -15.97
N ALA A 290 14.64 -4.99 -16.04
CA ALA A 290 15.74 -4.77 -16.97
C ALA A 290 15.30 -4.78 -18.45
N LYS A 291 14.24 -5.52 -18.80
CA LYS A 291 13.69 -5.54 -20.17
C LYS A 291 13.13 -4.17 -20.59
N PHE A 292 12.60 -3.41 -19.64
CA PHE A 292 12.00 -2.09 -19.86
C PHE A 292 12.94 -0.95 -19.51
N ALA A 293 13.94 -1.20 -18.67
CA ALA A 293 14.87 -0.19 -18.16
C ALA A 293 15.77 0.44 -19.23
N GLY A 294 15.73 0.00 -20.49
CA GLY A 294 16.38 0.74 -21.58
C GLY A 294 15.66 2.04 -21.99
N ASP A 295 14.38 2.20 -21.60
CA ASP A 295 13.55 3.35 -21.96
C ASP A 295 13.58 4.46 -20.90
N GLU A 296 13.75 5.72 -21.34
CA GLU A 296 13.77 6.89 -20.45
C GLU A 296 12.42 7.12 -19.77
N GLY A 297 11.32 6.94 -20.50
CA GLY A 297 9.97 7.09 -19.98
C GLY A 297 9.71 6.11 -18.84
N PHE A 298 10.06 4.84 -19.06
CA PHE A 298 9.97 3.78 -18.05
C PHE A 298 10.77 4.13 -16.80
N GLN A 299 12.08 4.45 -16.94
CA GLN A 299 12.92 4.78 -15.78
C GLN A 299 12.37 5.99 -15.01
N ARG A 300 11.91 7.03 -15.72
CA ARG A 300 11.31 8.22 -15.12
C ARG A 300 10.04 7.89 -14.34
N THR A 301 9.12 7.13 -14.93
CA THR A 301 7.89 6.72 -14.25
C THR A 301 8.20 5.82 -13.05
N PHE A 302 9.14 4.89 -13.19
CA PHE A 302 9.58 4.00 -12.13
C PHE A 302 10.10 4.80 -10.93
N MET A 303 10.99 5.78 -11.16
CA MET A 303 11.52 6.63 -10.08
C MET A 303 10.45 7.54 -9.47
N ARG A 304 9.50 8.05 -10.28
CA ARG A 304 8.34 8.80 -9.77
C ARG A 304 7.50 7.93 -8.83
N ALA A 305 7.25 6.69 -9.23
CA ALA A 305 6.51 5.72 -8.44
C ALA A 305 7.20 5.38 -7.13
N LEU A 306 8.51 5.13 -7.19
CA LEU A 306 9.33 4.82 -6.03
C LEU A 306 9.34 5.96 -4.99
N LYS A 307 9.57 7.20 -5.45
CA LYS A 307 9.56 8.38 -4.57
C LYS A 307 8.22 8.58 -3.89
N ARG A 308 7.13 8.53 -4.67
CA ARG A 308 5.77 8.66 -4.14
C ARG A 308 5.44 7.56 -3.13
N HIS A 309 5.80 6.32 -3.43
CA HIS A 309 5.61 5.20 -2.49
C HIS A 309 6.30 5.49 -1.14
N PHE A 310 7.56 5.90 -1.17
CA PHE A 310 8.30 6.16 0.07
C PHE A 310 7.83 7.40 0.82
N GLU A 311 7.35 8.45 0.15
CA GLU A 311 6.74 9.61 0.81
C GLU A 311 5.49 9.21 1.60
N ILE A 312 4.59 8.45 0.98
CA ILE A 312 3.37 7.94 1.64
C ILE A 312 3.74 6.97 2.76
N ASN A 313 4.68 6.05 2.50
CA ASN A 313 5.14 5.08 3.49
C ASN A 313 5.77 5.76 4.71
N LYS A 314 6.59 6.80 4.49
CA LYS A 314 7.18 7.59 5.57
C LYS A 314 6.10 8.27 6.41
N ALA A 315 5.17 9.00 5.76
CA ALA A 315 4.09 9.69 6.48
C ALA A 315 3.23 8.72 7.29
N TYR A 316 2.93 7.55 6.72
CA TYR A 316 2.22 6.48 7.41
C TYR A 316 2.99 5.98 8.64
N PHE A 317 4.27 5.66 8.52
CA PHE A 317 5.09 5.19 9.64
C PHE A 317 5.33 6.24 10.73
N ASP A 318 5.52 7.50 10.34
CA ASP A 318 5.64 8.62 11.26
C ASP A 318 4.32 8.76 12.07
N SER A 319 3.16 8.59 11.43
CA SER A 319 1.84 8.59 12.10
C SER A 319 1.64 7.41 13.04
N LEU A 320 2.03 6.19 12.65
CA LEU A 320 1.97 5.03 13.53
C LEU A 320 2.82 5.24 14.79
N TRP A 321 3.99 5.85 14.63
CA TRP A 321 4.86 6.14 15.76
C TRP A 321 4.23 7.14 16.73
N GLN A 322 3.65 8.22 16.21
CA GLN A 322 2.93 9.21 17.02
C GLN A 322 1.77 8.57 17.78
N GLN A 323 0.99 7.71 17.13
CA GLN A 323 -0.12 6.98 17.76
C GLN A 323 0.37 6.04 18.86
N MET A 324 1.43 5.27 18.60
CA MET A 324 2.06 4.39 19.58
C MET A 324 2.56 5.17 20.81
N GLN A 325 3.18 6.34 20.60
CA GLN A 325 3.62 7.20 21.70
C GLN A 325 2.45 7.78 22.51
N ALA A 326 1.38 8.20 21.84
CA ALA A 326 0.19 8.75 22.49
C ALA A 326 -0.51 7.72 23.41
N GLN A 327 -0.52 6.44 23.02
CA GLN A 327 -1.08 5.36 23.85
C GLN A 327 -0.32 5.14 25.16
N ARG A 328 0.93 5.62 25.27
CA ARG A 328 1.76 5.47 26.49
C ARG A 328 1.58 6.62 27.49
N LEU A 329 0.97 7.73 27.09
CA LEU A 329 0.71 8.84 28.00
C LEU A 329 -0.48 8.46 28.90
N PRO A 330 -0.36 8.56 30.23
CA PRO A 330 -1.53 8.45 31.10
C PRO A 330 -2.52 9.57 30.73
N ALA A 331 -3.80 9.19 30.61
CA ALA A 331 -4.91 10.11 30.37
C ALA A 331 -5.05 11.16 31.49
#